data_AF-A0A7X2PPC8-F1
#
_entry.id   AF-A0A7X2PPC8-F1
#
_cell.length_a   1.000
_cell.length_b   1.000
_cell.length_c   1.000
_cell.angle_alpha   90.00
_cell.angle_beta   90.00
_cell.angle_gamma   90.00
#
_symmetry.space_group_name_H-M   'P 1'
#
loop_
_entity.id
_entity.type
_entity.pdbx_description
1 polymer ?
#
loop_
_entity_poly.entity_id
_entity_poly.type
_entity_poly.pdbx_seq_one_letter_code
_entity_poly.pdbx_strand_id
1 'polypeptide(L)' 'MAFADTIHVPGLKQPVDILTDKWGVPHIYAANTADAFFAQG' A
#
# COMPACT_ATOMS: atom_id res chain seq x y z
N MET A 1 2.74 -7.47 16.18
CA MET A 1 1.32 -7.10 15.99
C MET A 1 1.19 -6.61 14.57
N ALA A 2 0.24 -7.14 13.79
CA ALA A 2 -0.05 -6.62 12.45
C ALA A 2 -1.07 -5.50 12.61
N PHE A 3 -0.74 -4.30 12.15
CA PHE A 3 -1.67 -3.19 12.09
C PHE A 3 -2.49 -3.35 10.81
N ALA A 4 -3.79 -3.57 10.94
CA ALA A 4 -4.73 -3.61 9.82
C ALA A 4 -5.51 -2.29 9.83
N ASP A 5 -4.82 -1.21 9.49
CA ASP A 5 -5.42 0.11 9.39
C ASP A 5 -5.79 0.39 7.93
N THR A 6 -7.06 0.68 7.69
CA THR A 6 -7.53 1.17 6.39
C THR A 6 -7.68 2.66 6.47
N ILE A 7 -6.95 3.38 5.63
CA ILE A 7 -7.05 4.84 5.48
C ILE A 7 -7.53 5.19 4.08
N HIS A 8 -8.33 6.25 3.97
CA HIS A 8 -8.71 6.80 2.67
C HIS A 8 -7.65 7.80 2.23
N VAL A 9 -7.05 7.55 1.06
CA VAL A 9 -6.04 8.44 0.48
C VAL A 9 -6.59 9.05 -0.80
N PRO A 10 -6.82 10.38 -0.84
CA PRO A 10 -7.23 11.06 -2.06
C PRO A 10 -6.19 10.84 -3.17
N GLY A 11 -6.66 10.47 -4.37
CA GLY A 11 -5.80 10.24 -5.53
C GLY A 11 -5.57 8.76 -5.87
N LEU A 12 -5.79 7.84 -4.92
CA LEU A 12 -5.85 6.42 -5.23
C LEU A 12 -7.09 6.12 -6.07
N LYS A 13 -6.89 5.40 -7.18
CA LYS A 13 -8.00 4.99 -8.06
C LYS A 13 -8.60 3.66 -7.60
N GLN A 14 -7.78 2.79 -7.00
CA GLN A 14 -8.16 1.48 -6.49
C GLN A 14 -7.49 1.22 -5.13
N PRO A 15 -8.02 0.26 -4.34
CA PRO A 15 -7.38 -0.15 -3.09
C PRO A 15 -5.94 -0.63 -3.30
N VAL A 16 -5.09 -0.34 -2.32
CA VAL A 16 -3.68 -0.78 -2.26
C VAL A 16 -3.44 -1.41 -0.90
N ASP A 17 -2.84 -2.60 -0.91
CA ASP A 17 -2.43 -3.29 0.30
C ASP A 17 -0.92 -3.10 0.51
N ILE A 18 -0.53 -2.71 1.72
CA ILE A 18 0.86 -2.54 2.11
C ILE A 18 1.15 -3.50 3.26
N LEU A 19 2.08 -4.43 3.03
CA LEU A 19 2.51 -5.39 4.04
C LEU A 19 3.99 -5.17 4.36
N THR A 20 4.30 -4.95 5.63
CA THR A 20 5.70 -4.86 6.08
C THR A 20 6.19 -6.23 6.50
N ASP A 21 7.31 -6.67 5.93
CA ASP A 21 7.92 -7.94 6.33
C ASP A 21 8.69 -7.84 7.66
N LYS A 22 9.28 -8.97 8.08
CA LYS A 22 10.05 -9.06 9.35
C LYS A 22 11.29 -8.16 9.41
N TRP A 23 11.76 -7.66 8.27
CA TRP A 23 12.93 -6.78 8.17
C TRP A 23 12.54 -5.31 8.02
N GLY A 24 11.24 -4.98 8.06
CA GLY A 24 10.76 -3.63 7.89
C GLY A 24 10.58 -3.20 6.43
N VAL A 25 10.69 -4.13 5.47
CA VAL A 25 10.55 -3.79 4.05
C VAL A 25 9.05 -3.78 3.67
N PRO A 26 8.53 -2.68 3.10
CA PRO A 26 7.15 -2.62 2.62
C PRO A 26 7.00 -3.35 1.28
N HIS A 27 6.02 -4.24 1.19
CA HIS A 27 5.56 -4.91 -0.01
C HIS A 27 4.21 -4.31 -0.40
N ILE A 28 4.17 -3.66 -1.57
CA ILE A 28 3.00 -2.90 -2.05
C ILE A 28 2.29 -3.71 -3.14
N TYR A 29 1.01 -3.96 -2.94
CA TYR A 29 0.14 -4.65 -3.90
C TYR A 29 -0.94 -3.70 -4.38
N ALA A 30 -0.97 -3.45 -5.68
CA ALA A 30 -1.96 -2.61 -6.33
C ALA A 30 -2.49 -3.28 -7.60
N ALA A 31 -3.74 -2.99 -7.93
CA ALA A 31 -4.38 -3.50 -9.15
C ALA A 31 -3.89 -2.80 -10.43
N ASN A 32 -3.17 -1.67 -10.31
CA ASN A 32 -2.57 -0.97 -11.43
C ASN A 32 -1.24 -0.32 -11.04
N THR A 33 -0.40 -0.09 -12.05
CA THR A 33 0.95 0.44 -11.89
C THR A 33 0.97 1.88 -11.36
N ALA A 34 -0.02 2.71 -11.72
CA ALA A 34 -0.07 4.09 -11.27
C ALA A 34 -0.29 4.18 -9.75
N ASP A 35 -1.23 3.40 -9.21
CA ASP A 35 -1.49 3.34 -7.77
C ASP A 35 -0.33 2.67 -7.02
N ALA A 36 0.36 1.69 -7.62
CA ALA A 36 1.57 1.09 -7.03
C ALA A 36 2.68 2.14 -6.81
N PHE A 37 3.00 2.92 -7.85
CA PHE A 37 3.99 3.99 -7.75
C PHE A 37 3.54 5.13 -6.85
N PHE A 38 2.23 5.46 -6.86
CA PHE A 38 1.66 6.46 -5.96
C PHE A 38 1.84 6.06 -4.49
N ALA A 39 1.58 4.80 -4.14
CA ALA A 39 1.71 4.32 -2.76
C ALA A 39 3.16 4.11 -2.30
N GLN A 40 4.13 4.07 -3.23
CA GLN A 40 5.56 3.92 -2.91
C GLN A 40 6.22 5.25 -2.50
N GLY A 41 5.71 6.39 -2.97
CA GLY A 41 6.30 7.72 -2.79
C GLY A 41 5.73 8.50 -1.61
#